data_AF-A0A0U1M535-F1
#
_entry.id   AF-A0A0U1M535-F1
#
_cell.length_a   1.000
_cell.length_b   1.000
_cell.length_c   1.000
_cell.angle_alpha   90.00
_cell.angle_beta   90.00
_cell.angle_gamma   90.00
#
_symmetry.space_group_name_H-M   'P 1'
#
loop_
_entity.id
_entity.type
_entity.pdbx_description
1 polymer ?
#
loop_
_entity_poly.entity_id
_entity_poly.type
_entity_poly.pdbx_seq_one_letter_code
_entity_poly.pdbx_strand_id
1 'polypeptide(L)'
;MPPTVTVLKRKFSKLEPPTVSSNRGDSSDSFECLISTSIPTSAPDTISMACQELQNAAQHEPLQEEPLFTDKTLLTNSRGGYWAGMERWHGRDMEMKTAQLDAKTARLDATSARLVTRTDDHERTSVGFRNFRHRFISTYKRDVLHEEDDSDRRFTQYGNHVVHRGNVKRDCELYSGLNQRSDPLVFQKLYGVLPVLAASMTTTLQSRFLMSTLQLFQTSNVSPLHFFMLASKTLSLR
;
A
#
# COMPACT_ATOMS: atom_id res chain seq x y z
N MET A 1 -1.25 26.60 49.03
CA MET A 1 -0.21 26.83 48.00
C MET A 1 -0.69 27.98 47.13
N PRO A 2 0.17 28.96 46.78
CA PRO A 2 -0.24 30.05 45.90
C PRO A 2 -0.61 29.50 44.51
N PRO A 3 -1.61 30.09 43.83
CA PRO A 3 -1.95 29.70 42.47
C PRO A 3 -0.75 29.89 41.56
N THR A 4 -0.35 28.84 40.85
CA THR A 4 0.73 28.94 39.86
C THR A 4 0.13 29.49 38.57
N VAL A 5 0.18 30.82 38.39
CA VAL A 5 -0.25 31.48 37.16
C VAL A 5 0.82 31.23 36.09
N THR A 6 0.49 30.39 35.10
CA THR A 6 1.41 30.10 33.98
C THR A 6 1.06 31.03 32.82
N VAL A 7 1.83 32.10 32.64
CA VAL A 7 1.65 32.99 31.48
C VAL A 7 2.41 32.41 30.28
N LEU A 8 1.68 31.73 29.39
CA LEU A 8 2.25 31.22 28.13
C LEU A 8 2.37 32.35 27.11
N LYS A 9 3.54 33.00 27.06
CA LYS A 9 3.88 33.92 25.98
C LYS A 9 4.36 33.13 24.76
N ARG A 10 3.47 32.82 23.82
CA ARG A 10 3.86 32.20 22.55
C ARG A 10 4.22 33.29 21.54
N LYS A 11 5.48 33.32 21.09
CA LYS A 11 5.92 34.16 19.98
C LYS A 11 5.41 33.52 18.68
N PHE A 12 4.37 34.09 18.08
CA PHE A 12 3.96 33.71 16.74
C PHE A 12 4.85 34.48 15.75
N SER A 13 5.74 33.79 15.05
CA SER A 13 6.15 34.27 13.73
C SER A 13 4.91 34.20 12.85
N LYS A 14 4.51 35.31 12.23
CA LYS A 14 3.40 35.37 11.25
C LYS A 14 3.35 34.09 10.41
N LEU A 15 2.40 33.21 10.69
CA LEU A 15 1.87 32.31 9.67
C LEU A 15 1.01 33.22 8.82
N GLU A 16 1.60 33.84 7.81
CA GLU A 16 0.84 34.66 6.87
C GLU A 16 -0.26 33.78 6.28
N PRO A 17 -1.55 34.17 6.41
CA PRO A 17 -2.55 33.59 5.53
C PRO A 17 -2.12 33.86 4.08
N PRO A 18 -2.43 32.99 3.11
CA PRO A 18 -2.03 33.20 1.72
C PRO A 18 -2.55 34.56 1.25
N THR A 19 -1.66 35.56 1.17
CA THR A 19 -2.00 36.95 0.91
C THR A 19 -2.36 37.15 -0.56
N VAL A 20 -3.53 37.73 -0.79
CA VAL A 20 -3.71 38.69 -1.88
C VAL A 20 -2.96 39.96 -1.47
N SER A 21 -2.07 40.41 -2.35
CA SER A 21 -1.09 41.47 -2.11
C SER A 21 -1.72 42.83 -1.80
N SER A 22 -1.22 43.52 -0.78
CA SER A 22 -1.12 44.98 -0.79
C SER A 22 -0.02 45.45 0.16
N ASN A 23 0.93 46.20 -0.38
CA ASN A 23 2.07 46.82 0.30
C ASN A 23 1.62 47.95 1.24
N ARG A 24 2.17 48.01 2.47
CA ARG A 24 2.93 49.14 3.04
C ARG A 24 3.02 49.05 4.57
N GLY A 25 4.25 49.19 5.07
CA GLY A 25 4.64 50.07 6.19
C GLY A 25 4.26 49.66 7.62
N ASP A 26 5.24 49.68 8.51
CA ASP A 26 5.20 49.46 9.97
C ASP A 26 4.87 48.04 10.45
N SER A 27 5.91 47.20 10.56
CA SER A 27 5.88 46.05 11.46
C SER A 27 6.12 46.51 12.90
N SER A 28 5.11 47.12 13.53
CA SER A 28 5.04 47.00 14.99
C SER A 28 4.79 45.52 15.27
N ASP A 29 5.75 44.83 15.88
CA ASP A 29 5.54 43.49 16.43
C ASP A 29 4.45 43.61 17.51
N SER A 30 3.19 43.50 17.10
CA SER A 30 2.06 43.43 18.00
C SER A 30 2.09 42.05 18.65
N PHE A 31 2.63 41.99 19.86
CA PHE A 31 2.56 40.78 20.67
C PHE A 31 1.09 40.49 21.00
N GLU A 32 0.54 39.41 20.43
CA GLU A 32 -0.74 38.89 20.86
C GLU A 32 -0.54 38.12 22.18
N CYS A 33 -0.95 38.72 23.29
CA CYS A 33 -0.87 38.11 24.60
C CYS A 33 -2.09 37.19 24.81
N LEU A 34 -1.88 35.88 24.71
CA LEU A 34 -2.84 34.88 25.18
C LEU A 34 -2.55 34.62 26.65
N ILE A 35 -3.46 35.04 27.52
CA ILE A 35 -3.34 34.78 28.96
C ILE A 35 -4.40 33.76 29.33
N SER A 36 -3.94 32.58 29.78
CA SER A 36 -4.80 31.50 30.22
C SER A 36 -4.23 30.90 31.49
N THR A 37 -5.09 30.68 32.48
CA THR A 37 -4.75 29.93 33.70
C THR A 37 -5.87 28.97 34.04
N SER A 38 -5.52 27.81 34.60
CA SER A 38 -6.47 26.83 35.11
C SER A 38 -6.47 26.86 36.64
N ILE A 39 -7.64 27.03 37.25
CA ILE A 39 -7.78 27.13 38.71
C ILE A 39 -8.78 26.08 39.19
N PRO A 40 -8.52 25.39 40.31
CA PRO A 40 -9.49 24.52 40.95
C PRO A 40 -10.75 25.29 41.37
N THR A 41 -11.93 24.78 41.05
CA THR A 41 -13.21 25.45 41.35
C THR A 41 -13.53 25.53 42.86
N SER A 42 -12.79 24.80 43.70
CA SER A 42 -12.99 24.73 45.15
C SER A 42 -12.46 25.93 45.94
N ALA A 43 -11.85 26.92 45.29
CA ALA A 43 -11.20 28.06 45.96
C ALA A 43 -11.60 29.42 45.35
N PRO A 44 -12.79 29.96 45.69
CA PRO A 44 -13.34 31.17 45.05
C PRO A 44 -12.47 32.41 45.24
N ASP A 45 -11.82 32.56 46.40
CA ASP A 45 -10.91 33.69 46.66
C ASP A 45 -9.68 33.65 45.74
N THR A 46 -9.25 32.45 45.35
CA THR A 46 -8.11 32.24 44.44
C THR A 46 -8.47 32.62 42.99
N ILE A 47 -9.74 32.45 42.61
CA ILE A 47 -10.27 32.88 41.32
C ILE A 47 -10.26 34.41 41.24
N SER A 48 -10.76 35.10 42.27
CA SER A 48 -10.80 36.57 42.30
C SER A 48 -9.40 37.19 42.21
N MET A 49 -8.44 36.66 42.98
CA MET A 49 -7.04 37.13 42.93
C MET A 49 -6.40 36.90 41.55
N ALA A 50 -6.59 35.72 40.96
CA ALA A 50 -6.05 35.42 39.64
C ALA A 50 -6.72 36.29 38.56
N CYS A 51 -8.04 36.49 38.60
CA CYS A 51 -8.74 37.41 37.71
C CYS A 51 -8.14 38.81 37.77
N GLN A 52 -7.87 39.33 38.97
CA GLN A 52 -7.28 40.66 39.13
C GLN A 52 -5.84 40.74 38.59
N GLU A 53 -5.01 39.75 38.86
CA GLU A 53 -3.63 39.68 38.33
C GLU A 53 -3.61 39.58 36.79
N LEU A 54 -4.49 38.77 36.22
CA LEU A 54 -4.64 38.58 34.78
C LEU A 54 -5.22 39.82 34.11
N GLN A 55 -6.15 40.52 34.75
CA GLN A 55 -6.78 41.73 34.23
C GLN A 55 -5.81 42.90 34.24
N ASN A 56 -4.97 43.00 35.27
CA ASN A 56 -3.83 43.91 35.31
C ASN A 56 -2.81 43.60 34.18
N ALA A 57 -2.64 42.33 33.83
CA ALA A 57 -1.75 41.90 32.74
C ALA A 57 -2.38 42.05 31.33
N ALA A 58 -3.71 41.96 31.20
CA ALA A 58 -4.44 42.05 29.93
C ALA A 58 -4.63 43.50 29.44
N GLN A 59 -4.41 44.49 30.30
CA GLN A 59 -4.50 45.95 30.14
C GLN A 59 -5.79 46.53 29.54
N HIS A 60 -6.58 45.82 28.70
CA HIS A 60 -7.74 46.38 28.00
C HIS A 60 -8.89 45.41 27.66
N GLU A 61 -8.86 44.12 28.05
CA GLU A 61 -9.91 43.16 27.67
C GLU A 61 -10.52 42.43 28.87
N PRO A 62 -11.86 42.34 28.99
CA PRO A 62 -12.49 41.60 30.08
C PRO A 62 -12.20 40.10 29.94
N LEU A 63 -11.85 39.47 31.06
CA LEU A 63 -11.70 38.02 31.14
C LEU A 63 -13.08 37.36 31.24
N GLN A 64 -13.16 36.19 30.63
CA GLN A 64 -14.31 35.29 30.63
C GLN A 64 -13.92 34.02 31.39
N GLU A 65 -14.87 33.54 32.19
CA GLU A 65 -14.73 32.26 32.89
C GLU A 65 -15.44 31.19 32.06
N GLU A 66 -14.70 30.18 31.62
CA GLU A 66 -15.28 29.00 30.98
C GLU A 66 -15.02 27.76 31.86
N PRO A 67 -16.03 26.93 32.14
CA PRO A 67 -15.79 25.64 32.78
C PRO A 67 -14.95 24.74 31.85
N LEU A 68 -13.79 24.27 32.31
CA LEU A 68 -12.92 23.38 31.53
C LEU A 68 -13.25 21.90 31.81
N PHE A 69 -13.45 21.56 33.09
CA PHE A 69 -13.87 20.25 33.60
C PHE A 69 -14.73 20.44 34.86
N THR A 70 -15.31 19.37 35.40
CA THR A 70 -16.16 19.40 36.61
C THR A 70 -15.51 20.06 37.82
N ASP A 71 -14.18 20.14 37.88
CA ASP A 71 -13.40 20.67 39.00
C ASP A 71 -12.45 21.83 38.62
N LYS A 72 -12.48 22.32 37.37
CA LYS A 72 -11.56 23.36 36.88
C LYS A 72 -12.26 24.43 36.04
N THR A 73 -11.92 25.69 36.31
CA THR A 73 -12.36 26.85 35.52
C THR A 73 -11.18 27.44 34.74
N LEU A 74 -11.40 27.70 33.46
CA LEU A 74 -10.49 28.42 32.58
C LEU A 74 -10.81 29.92 32.66
N LEU A 75 -9.81 30.73 32.99
CA LEU A 75 -9.91 32.19 32.86
C LEU A 75 -9.16 32.62 31.60
N THR A 76 -9.87 33.25 30.66
CA THR A 76 -9.30 33.67 29.37
C THR A 76 -9.99 34.92 28.84
N ASN A 77 -9.31 35.75 28.05
CA ASN A 77 -9.99 36.80 27.27
C ASN A 77 -10.76 36.19 26.08
N SER A 78 -11.57 37.01 25.39
CA SER A 78 -12.44 36.54 24.29
C SER A 78 -11.65 35.86 23.16
N ARG A 79 -10.43 36.36 22.90
CA ARG A 79 -9.50 35.77 21.92
C ARG A 79 -8.98 34.41 22.37
N GLY A 80 -8.51 34.25 23.61
CA GLY A 80 -8.05 32.95 24.10
C GLY A 80 -9.16 31.92 24.20
N GLY A 81 -10.41 32.34 24.47
CA GLY A 81 -11.59 31.48 24.39
C GLY A 81 -11.85 30.98 22.96
N TYR A 82 -11.72 31.87 21.97
CA TYR A 82 -11.81 31.49 20.55
C TYR A 82 -10.75 30.45 20.16
N TRP A 83 -9.48 30.66 20.53
CA TRP A 83 -8.38 29.73 20.23
C TRP A 83 -8.52 28.39 20.97
N ALA A 84 -8.86 28.42 22.26
CA ALA A 84 -9.11 27.21 23.05
C ALA A 84 -10.33 26.43 22.53
N GLY A 85 -11.37 27.14 22.07
CA GLY A 85 -12.47 26.53 21.32
C GLY A 85 -11.98 25.88 20.04
N MET A 86 -11.13 26.56 19.27
CA MET A 86 -10.57 26.07 18.01
C MET A 86 -9.69 24.83 18.21
N GLU A 87 -8.84 24.77 19.23
CA GLU A 87 -8.07 23.57 19.58
C GLU A 87 -8.98 22.39 19.95
N ARG A 88 -10.08 22.63 20.70
CA ARG A 88 -11.08 21.59 20.99
C ARG A 88 -11.79 21.08 19.72
N TRP A 89 -12.08 21.96 18.77
CA TRP A 89 -12.64 21.57 17.47
C TRP A 89 -11.65 20.78 16.62
N HIS A 90 -10.40 21.19 16.57
CA HIS A 90 -9.35 20.47 15.84
C HIS A 90 -9.05 19.12 16.50
N GLY A 91 -9.04 19.03 17.84
CA GLY A 91 -8.88 17.77 18.57
C GLY A 91 -9.98 16.78 18.21
N ARG A 92 -11.24 17.19 18.29
CA ARG A 92 -12.38 16.34 17.92
C ARG A 92 -12.40 15.94 16.45
N ASP A 93 -12.05 16.86 15.53
CA ASP A 93 -11.95 16.56 14.11
C ASP A 93 -10.82 15.56 13.82
N MET A 94 -9.67 15.73 14.47
CA MET A 94 -8.55 14.78 14.35
C MET A 94 -8.88 13.42 14.95
N GLU A 95 -9.53 13.37 16.12
CA GLU A 95 -10.01 12.13 16.74
C GLU A 95 -11.03 11.41 15.83
N MET A 96 -11.94 12.15 15.20
CA MET A 96 -12.89 11.60 14.24
C MET A 96 -12.18 11.04 13.01
N LYS A 97 -11.19 11.75 12.48
CA LYS A 97 -10.36 11.28 11.36
C LYS A 97 -9.55 10.04 11.74
N THR A 98 -8.98 9.98 12.94
CA THR A 98 -8.25 8.79 13.40
C THR A 98 -9.19 7.60 13.52
N ALA A 99 -10.38 7.77 14.13
CA ALA A 99 -11.37 6.71 14.22
C ALA A 99 -11.86 6.25 12.83
N GLN A 100 -12.02 7.18 11.89
CA GLN A 100 -12.41 6.87 10.51
C GLN A 100 -11.32 6.08 9.77
N LEU A 101 -10.05 6.47 9.95
CA LEU A 101 -8.92 5.76 9.37
C LEU A 101 -8.77 4.36 9.98
N ASP A 102 -8.92 4.22 11.30
CA ASP A 102 -8.87 2.92 11.98
C ASP A 102 -9.98 1.98 11.50
N ALA A 103 -11.20 2.50 11.34
CA ALA A 103 -12.31 1.74 10.78
C ALA A 103 -12.04 1.30 9.32
N LYS A 104 -11.39 2.16 8.53
CA LYS A 104 -10.99 1.84 7.15
C LYS A 104 -9.90 0.78 7.11
N THR A 105 -8.90 0.86 7.99
CA THR A 105 -7.82 -0.12 8.12
C THR A 105 -8.40 -1.48 8.50
N ALA A 106 -9.22 -1.55 9.54
CA ALA A 106 -9.90 -2.78 9.95
C ALA A 106 -10.74 -3.40 8.83
N ARG A 107 -11.44 -2.56 8.04
CA ARG A 107 -12.20 -3.02 6.87
C ARG A 107 -11.29 -3.59 5.79
N LEU A 108 -10.17 -2.92 5.48
CA LEU A 108 -9.22 -3.39 4.49
C LEU A 108 -8.59 -4.71 4.91
N ASP A 109 -8.21 -4.85 6.18
CA ASP A 109 -7.65 -6.09 6.74
C ASP A 109 -8.64 -7.25 6.63
N ALA A 110 -9.91 -7.01 6.98
CA ALA A 110 -10.97 -8.02 6.83
C ALA A 110 -11.17 -8.42 5.36
N THR A 111 -11.13 -7.46 4.43
CA THR A 111 -11.22 -7.79 2.99
C THR A 111 -10.00 -8.54 2.48
N SER A 112 -8.80 -8.20 2.95
CA SER A 112 -7.55 -8.85 2.60
C SER A 112 -7.58 -10.31 3.07
N ALA A 113 -7.91 -10.55 4.35
CA ALA A 113 -8.06 -11.89 4.90
C ALA A 113 -9.06 -12.74 4.10
N ARG A 114 -10.22 -12.18 3.74
CA ARG A 114 -11.22 -12.86 2.92
C ARG A 114 -10.71 -13.20 1.52
N LEU A 115 -9.96 -12.28 0.89
CA LEU A 115 -9.39 -12.52 -0.43
C LEU A 115 -8.33 -13.62 -0.39
N VAL A 116 -7.47 -13.64 0.63
CA VAL A 116 -6.47 -14.69 0.84
C VAL A 116 -7.14 -16.06 1.01
N THR A 117 -8.16 -16.17 1.85
CA THR A 117 -8.91 -17.43 2.00
C THR A 117 -9.55 -17.86 0.69
N ARG A 118 -10.12 -16.92 -0.08
CA ARG A 118 -10.75 -17.22 -1.37
C ARG A 118 -9.73 -17.67 -2.41
N THR A 119 -8.54 -17.09 -2.43
CA THR A 119 -7.47 -17.53 -3.34
C THR A 119 -6.99 -18.92 -2.96
N ASP A 120 -6.81 -19.22 -1.67
CA ASP A 120 -6.41 -20.55 -1.21
C ASP A 120 -7.45 -21.61 -1.59
N ASP A 121 -8.73 -21.32 -1.38
CA ASP A 121 -9.81 -22.23 -1.75
C ASP A 121 -9.91 -22.40 -3.27
N HIS A 122 -9.71 -21.33 -4.03
CA HIS A 122 -9.68 -21.40 -5.49
C HIS A 122 -8.49 -22.22 -5.97
N GLU A 123 -7.31 -22.04 -5.40
CA GLU A 123 -6.13 -22.84 -5.70
C GLU A 123 -6.39 -24.31 -5.42
N ARG A 124 -6.91 -24.66 -4.23
CA ARG A 124 -7.24 -26.04 -3.85
C ARG A 124 -8.28 -26.68 -4.77
N THR A 125 -9.29 -25.92 -5.18
CA THR A 125 -10.37 -26.41 -6.05
C THR A 125 -10.04 -26.33 -7.53
N SER A 126 -8.95 -25.64 -7.90
CA SER A 126 -8.54 -25.54 -9.29
C SER A 126 -8.17 -26.90 -9.84
N VAL A 127 -8.70 -27.21 -11.03
CA VAL A 127 -8.34 -28.40 -11.79
C VAL A 127 -6.82 -28.47 -11.99
N GLY A 128 -6.16 -27.31 -12.14
CA GLY A 128 -4.71 -27.18 -12.19
C GLY A 128 -4.02 -27.80 -10.98
N PHE A 129 -4.39 -27.39 -9.77
CA PHE A 129 -3.79 -27.90 -8.52
C PHE A 129 -3.93 -29.42 -8.38
N ARG A 130 -5.11 -29.98 -8.65
CA ARG A 130 -5.30 -31.44 -8.60
C ARG A 130 -4.36 -32.16 -9.57
N ASN A 131 -4.20 -31.64 -10.78
CA ASN A 131 -3.30 -32.21 -11.78
C ASN A 131 -1.83 -32.09 -11.38
N PHE A 132 -1.41 -30.96 -10.76
CA PHE A 132 -0.06 -30.81 -10.21
C PHE A 132 0.22 -31.85 -9.11
N ARG A 133 -0.74 -32.06 -8.20
CA ARG A 133 -0.62 -33.05 -7.12
C ARG A 133 -0.59 -34.48 -7.65
N HIS A 134 -1.42 -34.82 -8.63
CA HIS A 134 -1.39 -36.13 -9.28
C HIS A 134 -0.03 -36.38 -9.95
N ARG A 135 0.46 -35.42 -10.74
CA ARG A 135 1.79 -35.52 -11.36
C ARG A 135 2.91 -35.70 -10.34
N PHE A 136 2.89 -34.95 -9.24
CA PHE A 136 3.90 -35.07 -8.18
C PHE A 136 3.95 -36.49 -7.61
N ILE A 137 2.79 -37.05 -7.27
CA ILE A 137 2.68 -38.41 -6.72
C ILE A 137 3.13 -39.45 -7.75
N SER A 138 2.66 -39.35 -9.00
CA SER A 138 3.05 -40.26 -10.08
C SER A 138 4.55 -40.19 -10.38
N THR A 139 5.16 -39.00 -10.33
CA THR A 139 6.61 -38.82 -10.52
C THR A 139 7.39 -39.48 -9.39
N TYR A 140 6.96 -39.33 -8.13
CA TYR A 140 7.57 -40.01 -6.99
C TYR A 140 7.46 -41.54 -7.12
N LYS A 141 6.27 -42.04 -7.49
CA LYS A 141 6.02 -43.47 -7.71
C LYS A 141 6.92 -44.04 -8.81
N ARG A 142 7.17 -43.29 -9.89
CA ARG A 142 8.10 -43.67 -10.96
C ARG A 142 9.57 -43.61 -10.53
N ASP A 143 10.00 -42.49 -9.99
CA ASP A 143 11.44 -42.17 -9.81
C ASP A 143 12.02 -42.78 -8.54
N VAL A 144 11.20 -42.95 -7.50
CA VAL A 144 11.64 -43.45 -6.18
C VAL A 144 11.17 -44.88 -5.94
N LEU A 145 9.91 -45.19 -6.25
CA LEU A 145 9.35 -46.53 -6.00
C LEU A 145 9.51 -47.49 -7.18
N HIS A 146 9.74 -46.97 -8.40
CA HIS A 146 9.80 -47.76 -9.64
C HIS A 146 8.54 -48.59 -9.93
N GLU A 147 7.38 -48.12 -9.49
CA GLU A 147 6.08 -48.79 -9.59
C GLU A 147 5.09 -48.02 -10.51
N GLU A 148 5.58 -47.38 -11.56
CA GLU A 148 4.68 -46.63 -12.46
C GLU A 148 3.70 -47.55 -13.21
N ASP A 149 2.45 -47.11 -13.33
CA ASP A 149 1.46 -47.72 -14.21
C ASP A 149 1.09 -46.80 -15.39
N ASP A 150 0.31 -47.31 -16.34
CA ASP A 150 -0.13 -46.53 -17.49
C ASP A 150 -1.00 -45.33 -17.11
N SER A 151 -1.67 -45.36 -15.94
CA SER A 151 -2.45 -44.23 -15.45
C SER A 151 -1.53 -43.12 -14.92
N ASP A 152 -0.44 -43.47 -14.24
CA ASP A 152 0.61 -42.55 -13.80
C ASP A 152 1.28 -41.85 -14.98
N ARG A 153 1.53 -42.58 -16.07
CA ARG A 153 2.03 -41.96 -17.32
C ARG A 153 1.07 -40.93 -17.86
N ARG A 154 -0.24 -41.22 -17.88
CA ARG A 154 -1.27 -40.26 -18.32
C ARG A 154 -1.33 -39.04 -17.40
N PHE A 155 -1.29 -39.23 -16.07
CA PHE A 155 -1.25 -38.11 -15.12
C PHE A 155 0.01 -37.28 -15.25
N THR A 156 1.15 -37.91 -15.50
CA THR A 156 2.42 -37.22 -15.74
C THR A 156 2.37 -36.43 -17.04
N GLN A 157 1.88 -37.02 -18.14
CA GLN A 157 1.73 -36.34 -19.43
C GLN A 157 0.71 -35.19 -19.37
N TYR A 158 -0.44 -35.41 -18.73
CA TYR A 158 -1.48 -34.40 -18.60
C TYR A 158 -1.09 -33.29 -17.64
N GLY A 159 -0.51 -33.64 -16.49
CA GLY A 159 0.09 -32.70 -15.55
C GLY A 159 1.19 -31.90 -16.23
N ASN A 160 2.07 -32.55 -16.99
CA ASN A 160 3.04 -31.89 -17.86
C ASN A 160 2.34 -30.92 -18.82
N HIS A 161 1.27 -31.28 -19.51
CA HIS A 161 0.55 -30.35 -20.39
C HIS A 161 -0.05 -29.14 -19.64
N VAL A 162 -0.54 -29.34 -18.42
CA VAL A 162 -1.12 -28.26 -17.57
C VAL A 162 -0.02 -27.34 -17.02
N VAL A 163 1.10 -27.91 -16.55
CA VAL A 163 2.30 -27.19 -16.10
C VAL A 163 2.96 -26.47 -17.29
N HIS A 164 3.05 -27.15 -18.43
CA HIS A 164 3.79 -26.78 -19.62
C HIS A 164 2.92 -26.23 -20.73
N ARG A 165 1.76 -25.61 -20.41
CA ARG A 165 1.27 -24.52 -21.28
C ARG A 165 2.30 -23.39 -21.40
N GLY A 166 3.39 -23.47 -20.64
CA GLY A 166 4.72 -23.08 -21.08
C GLY A 166 4.79 -21.58 -21.19
N ASN A 167 5.04 -20.93 -20.07
CA ASN A 167 5.31 -19.51 -20.11
C ASN A 167 6.78 -19.34 -20.47
N VAL A 168 7.08 -19.37 -21.78
CA VAL A 168 8.44 -19.24 -22.33
C VAL A 168 9.23 -18.10 -21.68
N LYS A 169 8.56 -17.02 -21.28
CA LYS A 169 9.19 -15.90 -20.57
C LYS A 169 9.58 -16.26 -19.13
N ARG A 170 8.68 -16.87 -18.36
CA ARG A 170 8.99 -17.36 -17.00
C ARG A 170 10.01 -18.48 -17.02
N ASP A 171 9.90 -19.42 -17.95
CA ASP A 171 10.82 -20.55 -18.03
C ASP A 171 12.21 -20.09 -18.51
N CYS A 172 12.29 -19.00 -19.28
CA CYS A 172 13.54 -18.34 -19.63
C CYS A 172 14.25 -17.75 -18.40
N GLU A 173 13.51 -17.24 -17.42
CA GLU A 173 14.09 -16.71 -16.17
C GLU A 173 14.86 -17.78 -15.40
N LEU A 174 14.58 -19.08 -15.62
CA LEU A 174 15.36 -20.18 -15.02
C LEU A 174 16.78 -20.31 -15.60
N TYR A 175 17.06 -19.69 -16.74
CA TYR A 175 18.37 -19.67 -17.39
C TYR A 175 19.15 -18.38 -17.10
N SER A 176 18.60 -17.48 -16.27
CA SER A 176 19.26 -16.26 -15.83
C SER A 176 19.19 -16.11 -14.31
N GLY A 177 20.29 -15.71 -13.66
CA GLY A 177 20.32 -15.42 -12.22
C GLY A 177 20.97 -16.53 -11.36
N LEU A 178 20.67 -16.51 -10.06
CA LEU A 178 21.25 -17.44 -9.08
C LEU A 178 20.58 -18.81 -9.21
N ASN A 179 21.39 -19.88 -9.28
CA ASN A 179 20.96 -21.26 -9.57
C ASN A 179 20.38 -21.47 -10.97
N GLN A 180 20.96 -20.80 -11.97
CA GLN A 180 20.57 -20.96 -13.37
C GLN A 180 20.73 -22.39 -13.88
N ARG A 181 19.81 -22.78 -14.75
CA ARG A 181 19.92 -24.00 -15.55
C ARG A 181 21.06 -23.88 -16.57
N SER A 182 21.77 -24.98 -16.79
CA SER A 182 22.92 -25.06 -17.71
C SER A 182 22.63 -25.83 -19.01
N ASP A 183 21.37 -26.13 -19.30
CA ASP A 183 20.93 -26.97 -20.42
C ASP A 183 20.06 -26.21 -21.47
N PRO A 184 20.55 -25.09 -22.06
CA PRO A 184 19.75 -24.23 -22.93
C PRO A 184 19.21 -24.93 -24.19
N LEU A 185 19.83 -26.04 -24.60
CA LEU A 185 19.34 -26.88 -25.70
C LEU A 185 18.01 -27.57 -25.38
N VAL A 186 17.75 -27.88 -24.10
CA VAL A 186 16.46 -28.44 -23.67
C VAL A 186 15.37 -27.39 -23.82
N PHE A 187 15.65 -26.14 -23.42
CA PHE A 187 14.76 -25.01 -23.64
C PHE A 187 14.49 -24.76 -25.12
N GLN A 188 15.53 -24.78 -25.96
CA GLN A 188 15.37 -24.62 -27.41
C GLN A 188 14.53 -25.74 -28.03
N LYS A 189 14.72 -26.99 -27.61
CA LYS A 189 13.88 -28.11 -28.07
C LYS A 189 12.42 -27.96 -27.62
N LEU A 190 12.21 -27.44 -26.41
CA LEU A 190 10.88 -27.25 -25.84
C LEU A 190 10.11 -26.09 -26.49
N TYR A 191 10.79 -24.97 -26.73
CA TYR A 191 10.16 -23.70 -27.14
C TYR A 191 10.54 -23.21 -28.54
N GLY A 192 11.42 -23.90 -29.25
CA GLY A 192 11.90 -23.51 -30.58
C GLY A 192 12.82 -22.28 -30.61
N VAL A 193 13.14 -21.69 -29.46
CA VAL A 193 13.95 -20.46 -29.33
C VAL A 193 14.96 -20.60 -28.20
N LEU A 194 16.10 -19.91 -28.29
CA LEU A 194 17.09 -19.88 -27.19
C LEU A 194 16.57 -19.04 -26.01
N PRO A 195 16.94 -19.37 -24.76
CA PRO A 195 16.52 -18.60 -23.58
C PRO A 195 16.86 -17.10 -23.70
N VAL A 196 18.07 -16.76 -24.14
CA VAL A 196 18.50 -15.36 -24.31
C VAL A 196 17.57 -14.57 -25.23
N LEU A 197 17.07 -15.20 -26.31
CA LEU A 197 16.14 -14.58 -27.23
C LEU A 197 14.73 -14.47 -26.61
N ALA A 198 14.29 -15.50 -25.88
CA ALA A 198 13.04 -15.46 -25.13
C ALA A 198 13.00 -14.34 -24.08
N ALA A 199 14.13 -14.05 -23.42
CA ALA A 199 14.24 -12.95 -22.44
C ALA A 199 13.92 -11.58 -23.06
N SER A 200 14.30 -11.39 -24.33
CA SER A 200 14.08 -10.15 -25.07
C SER A 200 12.63 -9.97 -25.56
N MET A 201 11.77 -10.98 -25.41
CA MET A 201 10.37 -10.89 -25.82
C MET A 201 9.58 -9.97 -24.87
N THR A 202 9.10 -8.85 -25.40
CA THR A 202 8.50 -7.77 -24.60
C THR A 202 7.04 -8.05 -24.25
N THR A 203 6.32 -8.90 -25.00
CA THR A 203 4.88 -9.12 -24.78
C THR A 203 4.49 -10.61 -24.68
N THR A 204 3.55 -10.90 -23.78
CA THR A 204 2.90 -12.23 -23.64
C THR A 204 2.10 -12.64 -24.88
N LEU A 205 1.78 -11.68 -25.76
CA LEU A 205 1.13 -11.92 -27.05
C LEU A 205 2.11 -12.51 -28.07
N GLN A 206 3.35 -12.02 -28.13
CA GLN A 206 4.39 -12.59 -28.98
C GLN A 206 4.73 -14.03 -28.56
N SER A 207 4.81 -14.31 -27.26
CA SER A 207 5.05 -15.68 -26.78
C SER A 207 3.89 -16.63 -27.10
N ARG A 208 2.64 -16.18 -26.95
CA ARG A 208 1.46 -17.00 -27.30
C ARG A 208 1.36 -17.26 -28.80
N PHE A 209 1.65 -16.27 -29.63
CA PHE A 209 1.68 -16.42 -31.07
C PHE A 209 2.75 -17.42 -31.52
N LEU A 210 3.97 -17.32 -30.98
CA LEU A 210 5.06 -18.27 -31.24
C LEU A 210 4.71 -19.70 -30.80
N MET A 211 4.09 -19.86 -29.62
CA MET A 211 3.66 -21.18 -29.15
C MET A 211 2.53 -21.77 -30.01
N SER A 212 1.53 -20.96 -30.40
CA SER A 212 0.44 -21.44 -31.27
C SER A 212 0.93 -21.87 -32.65
N THR A 213 1.91 -21.16 -33.21
CA THR A 213 2.51 -21.47 -34.51
C THR A 213 3.43 -22.70 -34.44
N LEU A 214 4.18 -22.88 -33.35
CA LEU A 214 4.97 -24.09 -33.10
C LEU A 214 4.10 -25.33 -32.86
N GLN A 215 2.95 -25.18 -32.20
CA GLN A 215 2.02 -26.29 -31.95
C GLN A 215 1.34 -26.73 -33.25
N LEU A 216 0.95 -25.78 -34.12
CA LEU A 216 0.53 -26.06 -35.49
C LEU A 216 1.61 -26.80 -36.28
N PHE A 217 2.88 -26.41 -36.12
CA PHE A 217 4.03 -27.05 -36.76
C PHE A 217 4.26 -28.49 -36.28
N GLN A 218 4.15 -28.79 -34.98
CA GLN A 218 4.29 -30.18 -34.49
C GLN A 218 3.17 -31.11 -35.00
N THR A 219 2.00 -30.55 -35.33
CA THR A 219 0.86 -31.32 -35.86
C THR A 219 0.83 -31.42 -37.38
N SER A 220 1.64 -30.62 -38.09
CA SER A 220 1.67 -30.59 -39.55
C SER A 220 3.06 -31.00 -40.01
N ASN A 221 3.19 -32.05 -40.84
CA ASN A 221 4.46 -32.56 -41.39
C ASN A 221 5.12 -31.56 -42.38
N VAL A 222 5.25 -30.30 -42.01
CA VAL A 222 5.83 -29.23 -42.82
C VAL A 222 7.30 -29.07 -42.44
N SER A 223 8.18 -28.90 -43.42
CA SER A 223 9.62 -28.78 -43.14
C SER A 223 9.95 -27.45 -42.43
N PRO A 224 10.88 -27.44 -41.45
CA PRO A 224 11.27 -26.23 -40.72
C PRO A 224 11.75 -25.07 -41.62
N LEU A 225 12.37 -25.40 -42.77
CA LEU A 225 12.91 -24.44 -43.73
C LEU A 225 11.82 -23.62 -44.42
N HIS A 226 10.68 -24.24 -44.75
CA HIS A 226 9.59 -23.55 -45.44
C HIS A 226 8.92 -22.51 -44.53
N PHE A 227 8.89 -22.77 -43.22
CA PHE A 227 8.34 -21.87 -42.22
C PHE A 227 9.27 -20.67 -41.92
N PHE A 228 10.59 -20.88 -41.82
CA PHE A 228 11.54 -19.77 -41.65
C PHE A 228 11.41 -18.74 -42.77
N MET A 229 11.16 -19.18 -44.00
CA MET A 229 10.92 -18.29 -45.14
C MET A 229 9.60 -17.50 -45.04
N LEU A 230 8.55 -18.07 -44.44
CA LEU A 230 7.27 -17.41 -44.23
C LEU A 230 7.30 -16.41 -43.06
N ALA A 231 7.92 -16.79 -41.94
CA ALA A 231 8.05 -15.92 -40.76
C ALA A 231 8.99 -14.72 -41.03
N SER A 232 10.05 -14.92 -41.81
CA SER A 232 10.94 -13.81 -42.21
C SER A 232 10.23 -12.79 -43.11
N LYS A 233 9.31 -13.25 -43.97
CA LYS A 233 8.49 -12.37 -44.82
C LYS A 233 7.49 -11.54 -44.03
N THR A 234 6.93 -12.07 -42.94
CA THR A 234 5.96 -11.33 -42.11
C THR A 234 6.62 -10.37 -41.12
N LEU A 235 7.83 -10.68 -40.65
CA LEU A 235 8.64 -9.75 -39.83
C LEU A 235 9.32 -8.63 -40.65
N SER A 236 9.56 -8.83 -41.95
CA SER A 236 10.14 -7.80 -42.83
C SER A 236 9.11 -6.79 -43.39
N LEU A 237 7.83 -6.90 -43.01
CA LEU A 237 6.74 -6.00 -43.42
C LEU A 237 6.35 -4.98 -42.33
N ARG A 238 7.25 -4.68 -41.40
CA ARG A 238 7.14 -3.56 -40.45
C ARG A 238 8.41 -2.76 -40.39
#